data_AF-A0A2E0CQ06-F1
#
_entry.id   AF-A0A2E0CQ06-F1
#
_cell.length_a   1.000
_cell.length_b   1.000
_cell.length_c   1.000
_cell.angle_alpha   90.00
_cell.angle_beta   90.00
_cell.angle_gamma   90.00
#
_symmetry.space_group_name_H-M   'P 1'
#
loop_
_entity.id
_entity.type
_entity.pdbx_description
1 polymer ?
#
loop_
_entity_poly.entity_id
_entity_poly.type
_entity_poly.pdbx_seq_one_letter_code
_entity_poly.pdbx_strand_id
1 'polypeptide(L)' 'MNDSDTSRSKRKPLRELIEGEHYYFDGGLMVLTERYHLARGYCCGNACRHCPYDHENVRD' A
#
# COMPACT_ATOMS: atom_id res chain seq x y z
N MET A 1 16.43 16.52 18.31
CA MET A 1 15.43 16.26 17.26
C MET A 1 16.03 16.63 15.92
N ASN A 2 16.86 15.77 15.33
CA ASN A 2 17.39 16.01 13.98
C ASN A 2 17.38 14.69 13.23
N ASP A 3 16.27 14.38 12.57
CA ASP A 3 16.22 13.37 11.51
C ASP A 3 16.86 13.99 10.26
N SER A 4 18.18 13.97 10.22
CA SER A 4 18.98 14.22 9.03
C SER A 4 19.52 12.89 8.54
N ASP A 5 18.69 12.11 7.82
CA ASP A 5 19.14 10.92 7.09
C ASP A 5 18.93 11.16 5.60
N THR A 6 19.94 11.79 5.02
CA THR A 6 20.28 11.75 3.60
C THR A 6 20.52 10.29 3.18
N SER A 7 19.99 9.90 2.01
CA SER A 7 20.44 8.78 1.15
C SER A 7 19.53 7.53 1.04
N ARG A 8 18.90 7.43 -0.15
CA ARG A 8 18.61 6.22 -0.96
C ARG A 8 18.25 4.91 -0.22
N SER A 9 17.05 4.42 -0.54
CA SER A 9 16.71 2.99 -0.59
C SER A 9 16.59 2.26 0.74
N LYS A 10 15.47 2.43 1.44
CA LYS A 10 15.01 1.44 2.43
C LYS A 10 13.50 1.28 2.28
N ARG A 11 13.05 0.18 1.66
CA ARG A 11 11.66 -0.28 1.73
C ARG A 11 11.38 -0.61 3.19
N LYS A 12 10.97 0.39 3.98
CA LYS A 12 10.57 0.20 5.37
C LYS A 12 9.26 -0.60 5.34
N PRO A 13 9.12 -1.69 6.12
CA PRO A 13 7.82 -2.34 6.26
C PRO A 13 6.81 -1.30 6.75
N LEU A 14 5.55 -1.38 6.26
CA LEU A 14 4.44 -0.55 6.70
C LEU A 14 4.20 -0.76 8.20
N ARG A 15 4.95 -0.07 9.05
CA ARG A 15 4.78 -0.10 10.51
C ARG A 15 3.50 0.61 10.92
N GLU A 16 3.04 1.55 10.10
CA GLU A 16 1.87 2.38 10.34
C GLU A 16 1.11 2.59 9.03
N LEU A 17 -0.21 2.44 9.10
CA LEU A 17 -1.11 2.79 8.00
C LEU A 17 -1.55 4.23 8.17
N ILE A 18 -1.42 5.00 7.10
CA ILE A 18 -1.70 6.43 7.08
C ILE A 18 -2.99 6.60 6.30
N GLU A 19 -4.02 7.12 6.95
CA GLU A 19 -5.29 7.46 6.30
C GLU A 19 -5.08 8.57 5.27
N GLY A 20 -5.69 8.43 4.09
CA GLY A 20 -5.49 9.30 2.93
C GLY A 20 -4.31 8.91 2.04
N GLU A 21 -3.34 8.14 2.55
CA GLU A 21 -2.21 7.64 1.75
C GLU A 21 -2.32 6.16 1.44
N HIS A 22 -2.40 5.32 2.47
CA HIS A 22 -2.42 3.86 2.37
C HIS A 22 -3.86 3.32 2.28
N TYR A 23 -4.79 3.99 2.93
CA TYR A 23 -6.20 3.64 2.91
C TYR A 23 -7.07 4.86 3.13
N TYR A 24 -8.36 4.77 2.84
CA TYR A 24 -9.35 5.75 3.23
C TYR A 24 -10.67 5.03 3.55
N PHE A 25 -11.56 5.68 4.29
CA PHE A 25 -12.91 5.17 4.50
C PHE A 25 -13.86 5.76 3.46
N ASP A 26 -14.61 4.88 2.79
CA ASP A 26 -15.68 5.25 1.88
C ASP A 26 -16.94 4.48 2.25
N GLY A 27 -18.02 5.20 2.59
CA GLY A 27 -19.27 4.58 3.05
C GLY A 27 -19.14 3.68 4.29
N GLY A 28 -18.14 3.91 5.15
CA GLY A 28 -17.85 3.06 6.31
C GLY A 28 -17.04 1.80 6.01
N LEU A 29 -16.61 1.61 4.76
CA LEU A 29 -15.72 0.53 4.34
C LEU A 29 -14.30 1.06 4.19
N MET A 30 -13.32 0.27 4.63
CA MET A 30 -11.91 0.59 4.45
C MET A 30 -11.48 0.25 3.02
N VAL A 31 -11.09 1.25 2.25
CA VAL A 31 -10.58 1.11 0.89
C VAL A 31 -9.07 1.29 0.90
N LEU A 32 -8.35 0.25 0.49
CA LEU A 32 -6.89 0.27 0.37
C LEU A 32 -6.48 0.90 -0.96
N THR A 33 -5.45 1.73 -0.91
CA THR A 33 -4.90 2.41 -2.08
C THR A 33 -3.77 1.61 -2.71
N GLU A 34 -3.37 2.04 -3.91
CA GLU A 34 -2.19 1.52 -4.60
C GLU A 34 -0.90 1.64 -3.75
N ARG A 35 -0.73 2.73 -2.99
CA ARG A 35 0.44 2.95 -2.12
C ARG A 35 0.58 1.84 -1.07
N TYR A 36 -0.54 1.42 -0.48
CA TYR A 36 -0.53 0.30 0.46
C TYR A 36 -0.07 -0.99 -0.23
N HIS A 37 -0.58 -1.27 -1.44
CA HIS A 37 -0.20 -2.46 -2.19
C HIS A 37 1.27 -2.43 -2.64
N LEU A 38 1.80 -1.27 -3.03
CA LEU A 38 3.22 -1.08 -3.36
C LEU A 38 4.11 -1.29 -2.14
N ALA A 39 3.73 -0.75 -0.99
CA ALA A 39 4.50 -0.89 0.23
C ALA A 39 4.39 -2.29 0.85
N ARG A 40 3.28 -3.02 0.64
CA ARG A 40 3.15 -4.46 0.89
C ARG A 40 4.10 -5.30 0.02
N GLY A 41 4.39 -4.83 -1.19
CA GLY A 41 5.40 -5.40 -2.07
C GLY A 41 5.01 -6.66 -2.85
N TYR A 42 3.73 -7.07 -2.82
CA TYR A 42 3.22 -8.18 -3.63
C TYR A 42 1.71 -8.09 -3.91
N CYS A 43 1.26 -8.70 -5.00
CA CYS A 43 -0.16 -8.81 -5.35
C CYS A 43 -0.89 -9.78 -4.41
N CYS A 44 -1.99 -9.33 -3.81
CA CYS A 44 -2.73 -10.11 -2.81
C CYS A 44 -3.72 -11.12 -3.39
N GLY A 45 -3.99 -11.10 -4.70
CA GLY A 45 -4.92 -12.02 -5.36
C GLY A 45 -6.42 -11.78 -5.10
N ASN A 46 -6.79 -10.67 -4.45
CA ASN A 46 -8.18 -10.37 -4.07
C ASN A 46 -8.93 -9.48 -5.07
N ALA A 47 -8.49 -9.40 -6.33
CA ALA A 47 -9.10 -8.54 -7.37
C ALA A 47 -9.37 -7.09 -6.91
N CYS A 48 -8.41 -6.48 -6.20
CA CYS A 48 -8.57 -5.14 -5.64
C CYS A 48 -8.67 -4.08 -6.74
N ARG A 49 -9.54 -3.08 -6.55
CA ARG A 49 -9.77 -2.01 -7.55
C ARG A 49 -8.51 -1.18 -7.88
N HIS A 50 -7.62 -0.97 -6.91
CA HIS A 50 -6.41 -0.16 -7.06
C HIS A 50 -5.15 -1.03 -7.08
N CYS A 51 -5.19 -2.18 -7.77
CA CYS A 51 -4.05 -3.09 -7.82
C CYS A 51 -2.92 -2.51 -8.70
N PRO A 52 -1.70 -2.26 -8.17
CA PRO A 52 -0.55 -1.85 -8.97
C PRO A 52 0.08 -2.99 -9.77
N TYR A 53 -0.30 -4.24 -9.51
CA TYR A 53 0.33 -5.44 -10.06
C TYR A 53 -0.53 -6.11 -11.14
N ASP A 54 -1.45 -5.35 -11.75
CA ASP A 54 -2.32 -5.81 -12.85
C ASP A 54 -2.99 -7.17 -12.57
N HIS A 55 -3.42 -7.37 -11.32
CA HIS A 55 -4.10 -8.57 -10.85
C HIS A 55 -3.34 -9.90 -11.07
N GLU A 56 -2.01 -9.88 -11.15
CA GLU A 56 -1.18 -11.07 -11.47
C GLU A 56 -1.45 -12.34 -10.63
N ASN A 57 -1.90 -12.19 -9.37
CA ASN A 57 -2.18 -13.30 -8.45
C ASN A 57 -3.68 -13.59 -8.28
N VAL A 58 -4.55 -12.90 -9.01
CA VAL A 58 -5.99 -13.20 -9.03
C VAL A 58 -6.18 -14.49 -9.82
N ARG A 59 -6.86 -15.46 -9.21
CA ARG A 59 -7.20 -16.72 -9.89
C ARG A 59 -8.52 -16.54 -10.64
N ASP A 60 -8.57 -17.05 -11.87
CA ASP A 60 -9.78 -17.16 -12.69
C ASP A 60 -10.85 -18.05 -12.04
#